data_AF-A0A6N9HK43-F1
#
_entry.id   AF-A0A6N9HK43-F1
#
_cell.length_a   1.000
_cell.length_b   1.000
_cell.length_c   1.000
_cell.angle_alpha   90.00
_cell.angle_beta   90.00
_cell.angle_gamma   90.00
#
_symmetry.space_group_name_H-M   'P 1'
#
loop_
_entity.id
_entity.type
_entity.pdbx_description
1 polymer ?
#
loop_
_entity_poly.entity_id
_entity_poly.type
_entity_poly.pdbx_seq_one_letter_code
_entity_poly.pdbx_strand_id
1 'polypeptide(L)'
;MQKYQHYVFAMLLACAAAGTGAQEATPSVEVQGVKNPDMRSYRAVVAGLEAFEKHRALAPAVPELRFRLAPRSSASVEQDAANAAAEEPLYLRIVGNGDPIPVPIAADGTFSVPRVQSAIDDDADLILNRKKGVLKGRPEVRTPGLPDNVRRLGDLRLECQVMVAIAKKEVGLMLTLFVNTVAMTSNWCDISVDKKKINFTFASLRMIDGAEMVDGERRKTLETGDFGFQVPLGEVEWSDNARIELRYAPELTADEKANPWLQALFVSGSINERDQRSLLRKLEDGIYVAELELEKGTHSLKAGTRGLHAINLGTANEGEKRQLAQDVAAPLVQRGKSLKLKVEHAGRYAVTLDARDKQAPTLRVARLP
;
A
#
# COMPACT_ATOMS: atom_id res chain seq x y z
N MET A 1 -29.60 -51.47 -5.73
CA MET A 1 -28.65 -51.96 -6.74
C MET A 1 -27.25 -51.74 -6.19
N GLN A 2 -26.71 -52.77 -5.52
CA GLN A 2 -25.48 -53.50 -5.90
C GLN A 2 -24.22 -52.60 -5.84
N LYS A 3 -23.44 -52.61 -4.75
CA LYS A 3 -22.45 -53.62 -4.27
C LYS A 3 -21.06 -53.47 -4.91
N TYR A 4 -20.04 -53.77 -4.08
CA TYR A 4 -18.62 -54.09 -4.36
C TYR A 4 -17.65 -52.90 -4.27
N GLN A 5 -16.51 -52.94 -3.57
CA GLN A 5 -15.79 -54.07 -2.95
C GLN A 5 -14.70 -53.55 -1.99
N HIS A 6 -14.50 -54.25 -0.88
CA HIS A 6 -13.35 -54.13 0.01
C HIS A 6 -12.08 -54.71 -0.64
N TYR A 7 -10.91 -54.19 -0.26
CA TYR A 7 -9.74 -55.02 0.06
C TYR A 7 -9.00 -54.42 1.27
N VAL A 8 -9.14 -55.11 2.39
CA VAL A 8 -8.22 -55.12 3.53
C VAL A 8 -7.33 -56.35 3.31
N PHE A 9 -6.01 -56.22 3.41
CA PHE A 9 -5.20 -57.24 4.07
C PHE A 9 -3.88 -56.69 4.58
N ALA A 10 -3.48 -57.24 5.72
CA ALA A 10 -2.45 -56.78 6.62
C ALA A 10 -1.17 -57.63 6.52
N MET A 11 -0.20 -57.23 7.35
CA MET A 11 0.78 -58.04 8.11
C MET A 11 2.26 -58.01 7.73
N LEU A 12 3.02 -57.52 8.74
CA LEU A 12 4.21 -58.10 9.40
C LEU A 12 5.57 -58.09 8.66
N LEU A 13 6.57 -57.39 9.24
CA LEU A 13 7.60 -58.00 10.10
C LEU A 13 8.53 -56.92 10.71
N ALA A 14 8.94 -57.14 11.97
CA ALA A 14 9.88 -56.31 12.70
C ALA A 14 11.34 -56.65 12.39
N CYS A 15 12.24 -55.67 12.46
CA CYS A 15 13.62 -55.86 12.92
C CYS A 15 14.15 -54.54 13.51
N ALA A 16 14.46 -54.59 14.81
CA ALA A 16 15.29 -53.60 15.48
C ALA A 16 16.76 -53.90 15.15
N ALA A 17 17.49 -52.89 14.69
CA ALA A 17 18.94 -52.86 14.75
C ALA A 17 19.35 -51.45 15.20
N ALA A 18 19.97 -51.38 16.37
CA ALA A 18 20.65 -50.20 16.86
C ALA A 18 21.88 -49.95 15.97
N GLY A 19 21.94 -48.76 15.37
CA GLY A 19 23.08 -48.26 14.61
C GLY A 19 23.46 -46.87 15.12
N THR A 20 24.61 -46.80 15.76
CA THR A 20 25.28 -45.60 16.26
C THR A 20 25.69 -44.65 15.13
N GLY A 21 25.43 -43.35 15.34
CA GLY A 21 26.33 -42.26 14.97
C GLY A 21 26.56 -41.98 13.48
N ALA A 22 25.86 -40.97 12.97
CA ALA A 22 26.45 -39.84 12.24
C ALA A 22 25.34 -38.82 12.02
N GLN A 23 25.47 -37.65 12.64
CA GLN A 23 24.66 -36.50 12.27
C GLN A 23 25.21 -35.99 10.94
N GLU A 24 24.75 -36.63 9.85
CA GLU A 24 24.94 -36.14 8.50
C GLU A 24 24.25 -34.77 8.44
N ALA A 25 25.07 -33.72 8.31
CA ALA A 25 24.61 -32.41 7.90
C ALA A 25 23.83 -32.61 6.61
N THR A 26 22.51 -32.45 6.66
CA THR A 26 21.68 -32.44 5.47
C THR A 26 22.24 -31.35 4.56
N PRO A 27 22.79 -31.69 3.38
CA PRO A 27 23.08 -30.66 2.40
C PRO A 27 21.73 -30.04 2.08
N SER A 28 21.58 -28.75 2.37
CA SER A 28 20.44 -28.00 1.88
C SER A 28 20.54 -28.06 0.36
N VAL A 29 19.79 -28.99 -0.23
CA VAL A 29 19.60 -29.09 -1.67
C VAL A 29 18.91 -27.79 -2.05
N GLU A 30 19.71 -26.82 -2.50
CA GLU A 30 19.20 -25.68 -3.23
C GLU A 30 18.61 -26.27 -4.51
N VAL A 31 17.30 -26.50 -4.48
CA VAL A 31 16.54 -27.04 -5.59
C VAL A 31 16.69 -26.07 -6.76
N GLN A 32 17.64 -26.35 -7.64
CA GLN A 32 17.62 -25.80 -8.99
C GLN A 32 16.31 -26.22 -9.64
N GLY A 33 15.57 -25.25 -10.17
CA GLY A 33 14.52 -25.52 -11.14
C GLY A 33 13.11 -25.55 -10.58
N VAL A 34 12.64 -24.42 -10.03
CA VAL A 34 11.28 -23.93 -10.35
C VAL A 34 11.39 -22.43 -10.54
N LYS A 35 11.24 -21.97 -11.78
CA LYS A 35 11.13 -20.55 -12.13
C LYS A 35 9.89 -20.02 -11.40
N ASN A 36 10.12 -19.37 -10.26
CA ASN A 36 9.07 -18.97 -9.32
C ASN A 36 8.41 -17.68 -9.83
N PRO A 37 7.10 -17.65 -10.12
CA PRO A 37 6.49 -16.67 -11.01
C PRO A 37 6.30 -15.19 -10.57
N ASP A 38 7.08 -14.50 -9.75
CA ASP A 38 7.36 -14.58 -8.32
C ASP A 38 8.65 -13.79 -8.06
N MET A 39 9.61 -13.96 -8.95
CA MET A 39 10.79 -13.13 -9.09
C MET A 39 10.50 -11.98 -10.06
N ARG A 40 11.02 -10.78 -9.77
CA ARG A 40 11.03 -9.73 -10.81
C ARG A 40 12.09 -10.15 -11.82
N SER A 41 11.64 -10.44 -13.04
CA SER A 41 12.56 -10.68 -14.15
C SER A 41 13.54 -9.52 -14.23
N TYR A 42 14.84 -9.83 -14.21
CA TYR A 42 15.88 -8.82 -14.36
C TYR A 42 15.68 -8.01 -15.66
N ARG A 43 15.19 -8.67 -16.72
CA ARG A 43 14.82 -8.02 -17.99
C ARG A 43 13.69 -7.00 -17.85
N ALA A 44 12.75 -7.22 -16.93
CA ALA A 44 11.72 -6.24 -16.64
C ALA A 44 12.30 -5.00 -15.96
N VAL A 45 13.19 -5.19 -14.99
CA VAL A 45 13.91 -4.09 -14.34
C VAL A 45 14.77 -3.32 -15.35
N VAL A 46 15.46 -4.01 -16.25
CA VAL A 46 16.23 -3.40 -17.34
C VAL A 46 15.36 -2.57 -18.28
N ALA A 47 14.15 -3.04 -18.63
CA ALA A 47 13.21 -2.23 -19.40
C ALA A 47 12.82 -0.92 -18.65
N GLY A 48 12.76 -0.96 -17.32
CA GLY A 48 12.62 0.23 -16.48
C GLY A 48 13.82 1.17 -16.57
N LEU A 49 15.05 0.65 -16.51
CA LEU A 49 16.28 1.44 -16.69
C LEU A 49 16.31 2.11 -18.07
N GLU A 50 15.92 1.40 -19.12
CA GLU A 50 15.84 1.95 -20.48
C GLU A 50 14.77 3.05 -20.61
N ALA A 51 13.63 2.88 -19.95
CA ALA A 51 12.58 3.90 -19.91
C ALA A 51 13.03 5.16 -19.16
N PHE A 52 13.81 5.02 -18.08
CA PHE A 52 14.39 6.16 -17.38
C PHE A 52 15.28 6.99 -18.31
N GLU A 53 16.18 6.34 -19.04
CA GLU A 53 17.07 7.02 -19.98
C GLU A 53 16.30 7.67 -21.14
N LYS A 54 15.33 6.95 -21.71
CA LYS A 54 14.49 7.45 -22.80
C LYS A 54 13.72 8.71 -22.41
N HIS A 55 13.23 8.77 -21.17
CA HIS A 55 12.37 9.85 -20.68
C HIS A 55 13.11 10.83 -19.74
N ARG A 56 14.44 10.82 -19.74
CA ARG A 56 15.31 11.65 -18.88
C ARG A 56 14.98 13.15 -18.93
N ALA A 57 14.42 13.64 -20.04
CA ALA A 57 13.97 15.03 -20.17
C ALA A 57 12.92 15.45 -19.13
N LEU A 58 12.14 14.52 -18.58
CA LEU A 58 11.19 14.79 -17.49
C LEU A 58 11.91 15.10 -16.17
N ALA A 59 13.10 14.54 -15.95
CA ALA A 59 13.91 14.75 -14.75
C ALA A 59 15.41 14.88 -15.03
N PRO A 60 15.84 15.98 -15.69
CA PRO A 60 17.21 16.13 -16.19
C PRO A 60 18.25 16.26 -15.07
N ALA A 61 17.83 16.69 -13.87
CA ALA A 61 18.71 16.84 -12.71
C ALA A 61 18.92 15.51 -11.95
N VAL A 62 18.18 14.44 -12.28
CA VAL A 62 18.33 13.14 -11.63
C VAL A 62 19.45 12.35 -12.34
N PRO A 63 20.56 12.03 -11.64
CA PRO A 63 21.74 11.46 -12.29
C PRO A 63 21.56 9.99 -12.70
N GLU A 64 20.86 9.21 -11.88
CA GLU A 64 20.62 7.79 -12.08
C GLU A 64 19.26 7.36 -11.52
N LEU A 65 18.70 6.27 -12.06
CA LEU A 65 17.51 5.63 -11.48
C LEU A 65 17.89 4.83 -10.24
N ARG A 66 17.26 5.15 -9.11
CA ARG A 66 17.29 4.32 -7.91
C ARG A 66 15.97 3.60 -7.73
N PHE A 67 16.00 2.53 -6.95
CA PHE A 67 14.83 1.83 -6.46
C PHE A 67 14.82 1.88 -4.95
N ARG A 68 13.64 1.84 -4.35
CA ARG A 68 13.46 1.73 -2.90
C ARG A 68 12.66 0.48 -2.56
N LEU A 69 13.10 -0.26 -1.54
CA LEU A 69 12.30 -1.32 -0.94
C LEU A 69 11.22 -0.70 -0.05
N ALA A 70 9.96 -0.99 -0.33
CA ALA A 70 8.83 -0.56 0.49
C ALA A 70 7.90 -1.75 0.81
N PRO A 71 7.25 -1.76 1.98
CA PRO A 71 6.21 -2.72 2.29
C PRO A 71 5.08 -2.74 1.24
N ARG A 72 4.49 -3.90 0.97
CA ARG A 72 3.47 -4.06 -0.09
C ARG A 72 2.12 -3.36 0.22
N SER A 73 1.89 -2.90 1.44
CA SER A 73 0.64 -2.24 1.84
C SER A 73 0.88 -1.34 3.05
N SER A 74 0.30 -0.15 3.02
CA SER A 74 0.33 0.83 4.10
C SER A 74 -0.79 0.68 5.13
N ALA A 75 -1.59 -0.40 5.07
CA ALA A 75 -2.76 -0.56 5.93
C ALA A 75 -2.51 -1.42 7.19
N SER A 76 -1.45 -2.24 7.21
CA SER A 76 -1.25 -3.22 8.30
C SER A 76 0.19 -3.63 8.54
N VAL A 77 1.16 -2.94 7.90
CA VAL A 77 2.54 -3.46 7.81
C VAL A 77 3.54 -2.68 8.68
N GLU A 78 3.12 -1.64 9.40
CA GLU A 78 4.03 -0.96 10.36
C GLU A 78 4.54 -1.92 11.45
N GLN A 79 3.72 -2.85 11.93
CA GLN A 79 4.15 -3.81 12.95
C GLN A 79 5.02 -4.95 12.38
N ASP A 80 4.79 -5.35 11.12
CA ASP A 80 5.51 -6.49 10.52
C ASP A 80 6.75 -6.06 9.73
N ALA A 81 6.82 -4.84 9.18
CA ALA A 81 8.02 -4.33 8.52
C ALA A 81 9.10 -3.86 9.50
N ALA A 82 8.71 -3.31 10.66
CA ALA A 82 9.65 -3.01 11.74
C ALA A 82 10.29 -4.30 12.28
N ASN A 83 9.53 -5.39 12.39
CA ASN A 83 10.04 -6.70 12.80
C ASN A 83 10.80 -7.43 11.68
N ALA A 84 10.41 -7.26 10.41
CA ALA A 84 11.12 -7.88 9.27
C ALA A 84 12.46 -7.19 8.94
N ALA A 85 12.73 -6.00 9.48
CA ALA A 85 14.01 -5.32 9.37
C ALA A 85 14.97 -5.66 10.54
N ALA A 86 14.47 -6.29 11.61
CA ALA A 86 15.20 -6.39 12.88
C ALA A 86 16.02 -7.68 13.08
N GLU A 87 15.78 -8.76 12.32
CA GLU A 87 16.43 -10.05 12.64
C GLU A 87 17.53 -10.49 11.66
N GLU A 88 17.51 -10.06 10.39
CA GLU A 88 18.57 -10.38 9.41
C GLU A 88 18.83 -9.20 8.46
N PRO A 89 20.09 -8.92 8.08
CA PRO A 89 20.39 -7.91 7.06
C PRO A 89 19.70 -8.21 5.71
N LEU A 90 19.27 -7.17 4.99
CA LEU A 90 18.67 -7.31 3.66
C LEU A 90 19.77 -7.55 2.62
N TYR A 91 19.58 -8.57 1.78
CA TYR A 91 20.46 -8.93 0.67
C TYR A 91 19.65 -9.07 -0.62
N LEU A 92 20.10 -8.35 -1.64
CA LEU A 92 19.56 -8.39 -2.99
C LEU A 92 20.64 -8.90 -3.95
N ARG A 93 20.27 -9.81 -4.83
CA ARG A 93 21.18 -10.40 -5.82
C ARG A 93 20.51 -10.63 -7.16
N ILE A 94 21.27 -10.52 -8.24
CA ILE A 94 20.87 -10.96 -9.57
C ILE A 94 21.35 -12.41 -9.72
N VAL A 95 20.44 -13.32 -10.07
CA VAL A 95 20.71 -14.76 -10.18
C VAL A 95 20.32 -15.24 -11.57
N GLY A 96 21.31 -15.65 -12.35
CA GLY A 96 21.15 -16.24 -13.68
C GLY A 96 21.78 -17.63 -13.72
N ASN A 97 22.49 -17.95 -14.80
CA ASN A 97 23.21 -19.23 -14.93
C ASN A 97 24.63 -19.19 -14.35
N GLY A 98 25.21 -18.00 -14.19
CA GLY A 98 26.51 -17.77 -13.55
C GLY A 98 26.42 -17.47 -12.05
N ASP A 99 27.54 -17.00 -11.50
CA ASP A 99 27.63 -16.62 -10.09
C ASP A 99 26.64 -15.49 -9.72
N PRO A 100 25.98 -15.56 -8.55
CA PRO A 100 25.10 -14.49 -8.09
C PRO A 100 25.81 -13.14 -7.97
N ILE A 101 25.23 -12.10 -8.57
CA ILE A 101 25.78 -10.75 -8.53
C ILE A 101 25.14 -9.97 -7.39
N PRO A 102 25.89 -9.50 -6.38
CA PRO A 102 25.33 -8.73 -5.28
C PRO A 102 24.85 -7.35 -5.75
N VAL A 103 23.69 -6.93 -5.26
CA VAL A 103 23.13 -5.59 -5.44
C VAL A 103 23.08 -4.90 -4.07
N PRO A 104 24.04 -4.01 -3.77
CA PRO A 104 24.08 -3.34 -2.48
C PRO A 104 22.82 -2.52 -2.21
N ILE A 105 22.27 -2.66 -1.00
CA ILE A 105 21.17 -1.83 -0.49
C ILE A 105 21.77 -0.81 0.47
N ALA A 106 21.54 0.47 0.21
CA ALA A 106 21.94 1.56 1.08
C ALA A 106 21.13 1.57 2.38
N ALA A 107 21.64 2.25 3.41
CA ALA A 107 21.02 2.29 4.73
C ALA A 107 19.58 2.87 4.73
N ASP A 108 19.26 3.72 3.74
CA ASP A 108 17.92 4.27 3.55
C ASP A 108 16.96 3.33 2.78
N GLY A 109 17.39 2.09 2.50
CA GLY A 109 16.63 1.09 1.77
C GLY A 109 16.60 1.28 0.26
N THR A 110 17.43 2.20 -0.27
CA THR A 110 17.55 2.41 -1.72
C THR A 110 18.68 1.59 -2.34
N PHE A 111 18.56 1.28 -3.62
CA PHE A 111 19.57 0.54 -4.38
C PHE A 111 19.53 0.92 -5.86
N SER A 112 20.67 0.78 -6.53
CA SER A 112 20.80 0.94 -7.98
C SER A 112 21.03 -0.45 -8.58
N VAL A 113 20.32 -0.76 -9.66
CA VAL A 113 20.44 -2.07 -10.32
C VAL A 113 21.48 -1.95 -11.43
N PRO A 114 22.63 -2.64 -11.36
CA PRO A 114 23.64 -2.55 -12.40
C PRO A 114 23.11 -3.17 -13.70
N ARG A 115 23.57 -2.69 -14.85
CA ARG A 115 23.28 -3.29 -16.16
C ARG A 115 24.37 -4.28 -16.52
N VAL A 116 24.04 -5.57 -16.49
CA VAL A 116 24.98 -6.67 -16.73
C VAL A 116 24.45 -7.51 -17.89
N GLN A 117 25.18 -7.50 -19.01
CA GLN A 117 24.70 -8.12 -20.26
C GLN A 117 24.51 -9.64 -20.12
N SER A 118 25.45 -10.34 -19.47
CA SER A 118 25.33 -11.79 -19.23
C SER A 118 24.06 -12.14 -18.45
N ALA A 119 23.69 -11.35 -17.45
CA ALA A 119 22.45 -11.57 -16.69
C ALA A 119 21.18 -11.25 -17.50
N ILE A 120 21.24 -10.35 -18.49
CA ILE A 120 20.14 -10.12 -19.44
C ILE A 120 19.97 -11.34 -20.34
N ASP A 121 21.09 -11.85 -20.88
CA ASP A 121 21.13 -12.97 -21.82
C ASP A 121 20.69 -14.28 -21.14
N ASP A 122 21.02 -14.45 -19.86
CA ASP A 122 20.65 -15.60 -19.04
C ASP A 122 19.18 -15.59 -18.55
N ASP A 123 18.37 -14.58 -18.91
CA ASP A 123 17.04 -14.36 -18.34
C ASP A 123 17.05 -14.36 -16.79
N ALA A 124 18.05 -13.72 -16.19
CA ALA A 124 18.25 -13.70 -14.75
C ALA A 124 17.06 -13.11 -13.97
N ASP A 125 17.07 -13.38 -12.66
CA ASP A 125 16.06 -12.93 -11.72
C ASP A 125 16.67 -12.06 -10.62
N LEU A 126 15.93 -11.05 -10.17
CA LEU A 126 16.31 -10.22 -9.04
C LEU A 126 15.68 -10.78 -7.74
N ILE A 127 16.51 -11.31 -6.84
CA ILE A 127 16.10 -12.06 -5.65
C ILE A 127 16.47 -11.30 -4.37
N LEU A 128 15.47 -11.08 -3.51
CA LEU A 128 15.61 -10.49 -2.17
C LEU A 128 15.49 -11.61 -1.12
N ASN A 129 16.31 -11.56 -0.06
CA ASN A 129 16.24 -12.48 1.08
C ASN A 129 15.04 -12.19 2.02
N ARG A 130 13.86 -11.98 1.46
CA ARG A 130 12.61 -11.83 2.19
C ARG A 130 11.52 -12.67 1.56
N LYS A 131 10.57 -13.08 2.39
CA LYS A 131 9.35 -13.73 1.89
C LYS A 131 8.74 -12.86 0.80
N LYS A 132 8.41 -13.52 -0.30
CA LYS A 132 7.71 -12.94 -1.44
C LYS A 132 6.50 -12.12 -0.97
N GLY A 133 6.38 -10.90 -1.49
CA GLY A 133 5.23 -10.03 -1.21
C GLY A 133 5.34 -9.21 0.07
N VAL A 134 6.37 -9.39 0.91
CA VAL A 134 6.60 -8.56 2.10
C VAL A 134 7.13 -7.18 1.70
N LEU A 135 8.22 -7.16 0.93
CA LEU A 135 8.83 -5.94 0.38
C LEU A 135 8.71 -5.95 -1.14
N LYS A 136 8.50 -4.77 -1.72
CA LYS A 136 8.47 -4.54 -3.17
C LYS A 136 9.43 -3.40 -3.51
N GLY A 137 10.34 -3.67 -4.45
CA GLY A 137 11.13 -2.61 -5.09
C GLY A 137 10.23 -1.71 -5.93
N ARG A 138 10.24 -0.42 -5.67
CA ARG A 138 9.59 0.64 -6.46
C ARG A 138 10.68 1.52 -7.07
N PRO A 139 10.58 1.96 -8.32
CA PRO A 139 11.46 3.01 -8.80
C PRO A 139 11.24 4.26 -7.98
N GLU A 140 12.31 4.99 -7.72
CA GLU A 140 12.28 6.27 -7.03
C GLU A 140 13.04 7.28 -7.88
N VAL A 141 12.31 8.24 -8.42
CA VAL A 141 12.89 9.37 -9.13
C VAL A 141 12.76 10.58 -8.23
N ARG A 142 13.90 11.17 -7.86
CA ARG A 142 13.94 12.31 -6.94
C ARG A 142 15.05 13.27 -7.34
N THR A 143 14.65 14.47 -7.73
CA THR A 143 15.55 15.58 -8.02
C THR A 143 16.37 15.91 -6.77
N PRO A 144 17.71 15.92 -6.86
CA PRO A 144 18.58 16.27 -5.74
C PRO A 144 18.28 17.67 -5.17
N GLY A 145 18.42 17.82 -3.85
CA GLY A 145 18.25 19.11 -3.16
C GLY A 145 16.81 19.52 -2.85
N LEU A 146 15.80 18.74 -3.27
CA LEU A 146 14.42 18.98 -2.84
C LEU A 146 14.20 18.56 -1.38
N PRO A 147 13.46 19.35 -0.57
CA PRO A 147 13.07 18.96 0.79
C PRO A 147 12.33 17.63 0.82
N ASP A 148 12.49 16.83 1.87
CA ASP A 148 11.93 15.47 1.99
C ASP A 148 10.42 15.42 1.69
N ASN A 149 9.68 16.42 2.16
CA ASN A 149 8.24 16.55 1.98
C ASN A 149 7.82 17.13 0.61
N VAL A 150 8.76 17.37 -0.31
CA VAL A 150 8.48 17.88 -1.65
C VAL A 150 8.83 16.82 -2.69
N ARG A 151 7.92 16.61 -3.65
CA ARG A 151 8.15 15.87 -4.89
C ARG A 151 7.93 16.79 -6.08
N ARG A 152 8.58 16.51 -7.21
CA ARG A 152 8.40 17.26 -8.45
C ARG A 152 7.57 16.45 -9.44
N LEU A 153 6.63 17.09 -10.14
CA LEU A 153 5.70 16.38 -11.03
C LEU A 153 6.42 15.66 -12.18
N GLY A 154 7.46 16.27 -12.76
CA GLY A 154 8.31 15.63 -13.78
C GLY A 154 9.00 14.37 -13.27
N ASP A 155 9.43 14.36 -12.01
CA ASP A 155 10.02 13.16 -11.39
C ASP A 155 8.98 12.03 -11.27
N LEU A 156 7.76 12.36 -10.86
CA LEU A 156 6.65 11.40 -10.74
C LEU A 156 6.18 10.88 -12.10
N ARG A 157 6.16 11.74 -13.12
CA ARG A 157 5.88 11.34 -14.51
C ARG A 157 6.95 10.37 -15.02
N LEU A 158 8.24 10.63 -14.75
CA LEU A 158 9.33 9.73 -15.10
C LEU A 158 9.24 8.40 -14.34
N GLU A 159 8.98 8.46 -13.03
CA GLU A 159 8.79 7.28 -12.19
C GLU A 159 7.64 6.40 -12.72
N CYS A 160 6.55 7.01 -13.19
CA CYS A 160 5.47 6.30 -13.87
C CYS A 160 5.93 5.62 -15.17
N GLN A 161 6.69 6.31 -16.04
CA GLN A 161 7.19 5.69 -17.29
C GLN A 161 8.04 4.45 -16.99
N VAL A 162 8.89 4.53 -15.96
CA VAL A 162 9.69 3.40 -15.47
C VAL A 162 8.78 2.27 -14.97
N MET A 163 7.81 2.57 -14.09
CA MET A 163 6.87 1.55 -13.58
C MET A 163 6.09 0.86 -14.70
N VAL A 164 5.62 1.62 -15.69
CA VAL A 164 4.85 1.10 -16.83
C VAL A 164 5.73 0.24 -17.73
N ALA A 165 6.98 0.62 -17.98
CA ALA A 165 7.90 -0.17 -18.78
C ALA A 165 8.19 -1.53 -18.14
N ILE A 166 8.45 -1.54 -16.82
CA ILE A 166 8.61 -2.77 -16.04
C ILE A 166 7.34 -3.62 -16.13
N ALA A 167 6.17 -3.02 -15.88
CA ALA A 167 4.90 -3.73 -15.88
C ALA A 167 4.57 -4.36 -17.24
N LYS A 168 4.75 -3.62 -18.35
CA LYS A 168 4.55 -4.13 -19.72
C LYS A 168 5.48 -5.29 -20.03
N LYS A 169 6.73 -5.25 -19.55
CA LYS A 169 7.68 -6.33 -19.72
C LYS A 169 7.30 -7.57 -18.91
N GLU A 170 6.76 -7.40 -17.69
CA GLU A 170 6.27 -8.49 -16.83
C GLU A 170 5.02 -9.17 -17.40
N VAL A 171 4.04 -8.40 -17.90
CA VAL A 171 2.78 -8.98 -18.41
C VAL A 171 2.85 -9.48 -19.85
N GLY A 172 3.93 -9.14 -20.57
CA GLY A 172 4.16 -9.58 -21.95
C GLY A 172 3.32 -8.85 -23.00
N LEU A 173 3.59 -9.18 -24.27
CA LEU A 173 3.05 -8.46 -25.43
C LEU A 173 1.53 -8.57 -25.55
N MET A 174 0.98 -9.77 -25.39
CA MET A 174 -0.46 -10.02 -25.59
C MET A 174 -1.32 -9.22 -24.62
N LEU A 175 -0.99 -9.23 -23.32
CA LEU A 175 -1.75 -8.43 -22.34
C LEU A 175 -1.50 -6.93 -22.53
N THR A 176 -0.28 -6.53 -22.88
CA THR A 176 0.02 -5.13 -23.19
C THR A 176 -0.84 -4.60 -24.34
N LEU A 177 -0.97 -5.36 -25.43
CA LEU A 177 -1.81 -5.00 -26.58
C LEU A 177 -3.28 -4.92 -26.18
N PHE A 178 -3.79 -5.91 -25.44
CA PHE A 178 -5.16 -5.90 -24.94
C PHE A 178 -5.48 -4.64 -24.12
N VAL A 179 -4.62 -4.31 -23.13
CA VAL A 179 -4.79 -3.11 -22.29
C VAL A 179 -4.73 -1.84 -23.15
N ASN A 180 -3.79 -1.75 -24.10
CA ASN A 180 -3.70 -0.59 -25.00
C ASN A 180 -4.97 -0.41 -25.84
N THR A 181 -5.56 -1.51 -26.33
CA THR A 181 -6.80 -1.49 -27.11
C THR A 181 -7.98 -1.03 -26.26
N VAL A 182 -8.14 -1.58 -25.06
CA VAL A 182 -9.24 -1.22 -24.14
C VAL A 182 -9.11 0.23 -23.65
N ALA A 183 -7.90 0.66 -23.31
CA ALA A 183 -7.64 2.02 -22.84
C ALA A 183 -7.53 3.04 -23.98
N MET A 184 -7.53 2.60 -25.24
CA MET A 184 -7.30 3.42 -26.44
C MET A 184 -6.02 4.28 -26.37
N THR A 185 -5.01 3.84 -25.61
CA THR A 185 -3.72 4.54 -25.46
C THR A 185 -2.61 3.55 -25.13
N SER A 186 -1.41 3.82 -25.63
CA SER A 186 -0.19 3.13 -25.22
C SER A 186 0.49 3.82 -24.04
N ASN A 187 0.12 5.06 -23.70
CA ASN A 187 0.67 5.79 -22.57
C ASN A 187 -0.14 5.49 -21.30
N TRP A 188 0.32 4.51 -20.51
CA TRP A 188 -0.40 4.08 -19.31
C TRP A 188 -0.37 5.11 -18.17
N CYS A 189 0.56 6.07 -18.22
CA CYS A 189 0.64 7.19 -17.29
C CYS A 189 -0.42 8.26 -17.56
N ASP A 190 -1.15 8.15 -18.67
CA ASP A 190 -2.14 9.12 -19.14
C ASP A 190 -3.50 8.47 -19.46
N ILE A 191 -3.76 7.29 -18.88
CA ILE A 191 -5.03 6.56 -19.08
C ILE A 191 -6.21 7.38 -18.57
N SER A 192 -7.29 7.34 -19.36
CA SER A 192 -8.58 7.90 -19.00
C SER A 192 -9.67 6.83 -19.02
N VAL A 193 -10.60 6.90 -18.06
CA VAL A 193 -11.81 6.08 -18.01
C VAL A 193 -13.01 7.03 -17.97
N ASP A 194 -14.01 6.80 -18.82
CA ASP A 194 -15.19 7.67 -18.97
C ASP A 194 -14.84 9.16 -19.16
N LYS A 195 -13.83 9.43 -20.00
CA LYS A 195 -13.27 10.77 -20.27
C LYS A 195 -12.64 11.48 -19.06
N LYS A 196 -12.45 10.79 -17.94
CA LYS A 196 -11.73 11.32 -16.76
C LYS A 196 -10.34 10.69 -16.68
N LYS A 197 -9.32 11.52 -16.51
CA LYS A 197 -7.93 11.07 -16.29
C LYS A 197 -7.87 10.34 -14.94
N ILE A 198 -7.17 9.21 -14.91
CA ILE A 198 -6.94 8.47 -13.66
C ILE A 198 -5.78 9.14 -12.92
N ASN A 199 -5.97 9.41 -11.63
CA ASN A 199 -4.88 9.86 -10.77
C ASN A 199 -3.98 8.67 -10.41
N PHE A 200 -2.67 8.85 -10.57
CA PHE A 200 -1.70 7.81 -10.25
C PHE A 200 -1.31 7.90 -8.77
N THR A 201 -1.32 6.77 -8.06
CA THR A 201 -0.98 6.74 -6.64
C THR A 201 0.52 6.51 -6.43
N PHE A 202 1.14 7.40 -5.66
CA PHE A 202 2.53 7.29 -5.22
C PHE A 202 2.61 7.02 -3.73
N ALA A 203 3.69 6.35 -3.30
CA ALA A 203 3.92 6.02 -1.90
C ALA A 203 4.66 7.15 -1.17
N SER A 204 4.40 7.27 0.13
CA SER A 204 5.17 8.07 1.08
C SER A 204 5.70 7.17 2.18
N LEU A 205 6.90 7.45 2.66
CA LEU A 205 7.52 6.72 3.77
C LEU A 205 6.97 7.17 5.13
N ARG A 206 6.40 8.37 5.17
CA ARG A 206 5.79 8.96 6.36
C ARG A 206 4.31 9.12 6.14
N MET A 207 3.57 9.01 7.22
CA MET A 207 2.14 9.20 7.20
C MET A 207 1.81 10.63 6.76
N ILE A 208 0.83 10.78 5.87
CA ILE A 208 0.45 12.05 5.24
C ILE A 208 -0.86 12.54 5.87
N ASP A 209 -0.94 13.85 6.12
CA ASP A 209 -2.12 14.59 6.55
C ASP A 209 -2.77 15.39 5.42
N GLY A 210 -1.99 15.73 4.41
CA GLY A 210 -2.51 16.26 3.15
C GLY A 210 -1.40 16.46 2.14
N ALA A 211 -1.78 16.75 0.91
CA ALA A 211 -0.85 17.09 -0.15
C ALA A 211 -1.45 18.20 -1.01
N GLU A 212 -0.60 19.12 -1.44
CA GLU A 212 -0.95 20.17 -2.40
C GLU A 212 0.02 20.15 -3.56
N MET A 213 -0.51 20.34 -4.76
CA MET A 213 0.26 20.57 -5.96
C MET A 213 0.31 22.07 -6.25
N VAL A 214 1.51 22.59 -6.46
CA VAL A 214 1.82 24.01 -6.60
C VAL A 214 2.61 24.24 -7.90
N ASP A 215 2.15 25.15 -8.75
CA ASP A 215 2.83 25.53 -9.99
C ASP A 215 2.65 27.04 -10.22
N GLY A 216 3.67 27.81 -9.86
CA GLY A 216 3.56 29.27 -9.74
C GLY A 216 2.52 29.66 -8.70
N GLU A 217 1.49 30.41 -9.13
CA GLU A 217 0.36 30.81 -8.28
C GLU A 217 -0.75 29.74 -8.20
N ARG A 218 -0.72 28.75 -9.09
CA ARG A 218 -1.76 27.71 -9.14
C ARG A 218 -1.56 26.69 -8.03
N ARG A 219 -2.64 26.37 -7.33
CA ARG A 219 -2.68 25.35 -6.26
C ARG A 219 -3.82 24.37 -6.48
N LYS A 220 -3.59 23.10 -6.15
CA LYS A 220 -4.61 22.04 -6.16
C LYS A 220 -4.37 21.08 -5.01
N THR A 221 -5.38 20.92 -4.16
CA THR A 221 -5.37 19.87 -3.13
C THR A 221 -5.43 18.50 -3.80
N LEU A 222 -4.56 17.60 -3.38
CA LEU A 222 -4.51 16.22 -3.87
C LEU A 222 -5.22 15.27 -2.89
N GLU A 223 -5.81 14.22 -3.44
CA GLU A 223 -6.35 13.12 -2.64
C GLU A 223 -5.19 12.33 -2.00
N THR A 224 -5.34 11.97 -0.73
CA THR A 224 -4.30 11.27 0.05
C THR A 224 -4.86 10.09 0.81
N GLY A 225 -4.11 9.00 0.83
CA GLY A 225 -4.21 7.94 1.84
C GLY A 225 -3.19 8.17 2.96
N ASP A 226 -3.11 7.25 3.92
CA ASP A 226 -2.17 7.38 5.04
C ASP A 226 -0.71 7.44 4.58
N PHE A 227 -0.31 6.61 3.62
CA PHE A 227 1.08 6.56 3.12
C PHE A 227 1.13 6.66 1.60
N GLY A 228 0.18 7.37 1.01
CA GLY A 228 0.16 7.58 -0.42
C GLY A 228 -0.64 8.79 -0.81
N PHE A 229 -0.37 9.30 -2.00
CA PHE A 229 -1.02 10.47 -2.54
C PHE A 229 -1.28 10.26 -4.02
N GLN A 230 -2.43 10.74 -4.48
CA GLN A 230 -2.85 10.59 -5.87
C GLN A 230 -2.49 11.84 -6.67
N VAL A 231 -1.87 11.63 -7.83
CA VAL A 231 -1.35 12.72 -8.68
C VAL A 231 -1.93 12.62 -10.08
N PRO A 232 -2.47 13.72 -10.64
CA PRO A 232 -2.99 13.74 -12.00
C PRO A 232 -1.86 13.90 -13.02
N LEU A 233 -1.12 12.81 -13.28
CA LEU A 233 0.07 12.86 -14.16
C LEU A 233 -0.23 13.35 -15.58
N GLY A 234 -1.43 13.06 -16.09
CA GLY A 234 -1.88 13.38 -17.44
C GLY A 234 -2.41 14.80 -17.67
N GLU A 235 -2.54 15.60 -16.60
CA GLU A 235 -3.00 16.99 -16.71
C GLU A 235 -1.87 17.88 -17.25
N VAL A 236 -1.96 18.18 -18.55
CA VAL A 236 -0.93 18.94 -19.30
C VAL A 236 -0.81 20.40 -18.84
N GLU A 237 -1.81 20.91 -18.15
CA GLU A 237 -1.82 22.26 -17.60
C GLU A 237 -0.85 22.45 -16.42
N TRP A 238 -0.33 21.36 -15.84
CA TRP A 238 0.71 21.38 -14.81
C TRP A 238 2.08 21.11 -15.42
N SER A 239 3.01 22.03 -15.17
CA SER A 239 4.38 21.93 -15.64
C SER A 239 5.11 20.76 -14.97
N ASP A 240 6.14 20.22 -15.62
CA ASP A 240 7.02 19.22 -15.00
C ASP A 240 7.76 19.77 -13.77
N ASN A 241 7.77 21.10 -13.57
CA ASN A 241 8.37 21.74 -12.41
C ASN A 241 7.37 21.95 -11.26
N ALA A 242 6.10 21.62 -11.45
CA ALA A 242 5.11 21.66 -10.39
C ALA A 242 5.58 20.85 -9.18
N ARG A 243 5.39 21.42 -7.99
CA ARG A 243 5.81 20.83 -6.72
C ARG A 243 4.61 20.21 -6.03
N ILE A 244 4.76 18.98 -5.58
CA ILE A 244 3.83 18.32 -4.70
C ILE A 244 4.40 18.47 -3.29
N GLU A 245 3.74 19.31 -2.48
CA GLU A 245 4.10 19.59 -1.10
C GLU A 245 3.25 18.69 -0.20
N LEU A 246 3.92 17.73 0.45
CA LEU A 246 3.31 16.82 1.41
C LEU A 246 3.32 17.47 2.80
N ARG A 247 2.20 17.38 3.49
CA ARG A 247 2.10 17.63 4.93
C ARG A 247 2.11 16.29 5.63
N TYR A 248 3.13 16.02 6.44
CA TYR A 248 3.20 14.80 7.21
C TYR A 248 2.34 14.89 8.47
N ALA A 249 1.78 13.75 8.86
CA ALA A 249 1.13 13.62 10.15
C ALA A 249 2.17 13.80 11.27
N PRO A 250 1.76 14.36 12.43
CA PRO A 250 2.63 14.44 13.59
C PRO A 250 3.07 13.03 14.02
N GLU A 251 4.32 12.92 14.45
CA GLU A 251 4.82 11.67 15.02
C GLU A 251 4.19 11.43 16.39
N LEU A 252 3.73 10.19 16.60
CA LEU A 252 3.16 9.79 17.88
C LEU A 252 4.22 9.78 18.98
N THR A 253 3.89 10.40 20.10
CA THR A 253 4.66 10.32 21.34
C THR A 253 4.72 8.88 21.89
N ALA A 254 5.63 8.61 22.83
CA ALA A 254 5.72 7.30 23.48
C ALA A 254 4.40 6.93 24.19
N ASP A 255 3.74 7.91 24.81
CA ASP A 255 2.47 7.70 25.51
C ASP A 255 1.32 7.41 24.53
N GLU A 256 1.26 8.11 23.40
CA GLU A 256 0.27 7.84 22.34
C GLU A 256 0.46 6.48 21.69
N LYS A 257 1.70 6.01 21.57
CA LYS A 257 2.01 4.65 21.11
C LYS A 257 1.57 3.60 22.14
N ALA A 258 1.80 3.85 23.43
CA ALA A 258 1.42 2.94 24.50
C ALA A 258 -0.10 2.92 24.75
N ASN A 259 -0.78 4.04 24.55
CA ASN A 259 -2.21 4.19 24.75
C ASN A 259 -2.87 4.86 23.52
N PRO A 260 -3.41 4.05 22.58
CA PRO A 260 -4.04 4.55 21.37
C PRO A 260 -5.21 5.53 21.58
N TRP A 261 -5.82 5.55 22.78
CA TRP A 261 -6.89 6.50 23.10
C TRP A 261 -6.41 7.93 23.39
N LEU A 262 -5.10 8.15 23.48
CA LEU A 262 -4.50 9.49 23.53
C LEU A 262 -4.33 10.10 22.14
N GLN A 263 -4.38 9.27 21.10
CA GLN A 263 -4.25 9.71 19.71
C GLN A 263 -5.51 10.44 19.23
N ALA A 264 -5.35 11.24 18.18
CA ALA A 264 -6.49 11.81 17.47
C ALA A 264 -7.41 10.72 16.91
N LEU A 265 -8.71 10.85 17.20
CA LEU A 265 -9.76 9.97 16.70
C LEU A 265 -10.45 10.62 15.49
N PHE A 266 -10.88 9.80 14.55
CA PHE A 266 -11.52 10.22 13.32
C PHE A 266 -12.77 9.37 13.04
N VAL A 267 -13.72 9.98 12.35
CA VAL A 267 -14.75 9.26 11.59
C VAL A 267 -14.27 9.14 10.14
N SER A 268 -14.35 7.92 9.61
CA SER A 268 -13.89 7.57 8.26
C SER A 268 -14.93 6.71 7.55
N GLY A 269 -15.11 6.91 6.25
CA GLY A 269 -15.98 6.09 5.40
C GLY A 269 -16.63 6.92 4.30
N SER A 270 -17.67 6.42 3.63
CA SER A 270 -18.36 7.19 2.58
C SER A 270 -19.19 8.37 3.09
N ILE A 271 -19.18 8.62 4.40
CA ILE A 271 -19.86 9.75 5.06
C ILE A 271 -19.13 11.09 4.85
N ASN A 272 -17.89 11.04 4.39
CA ASN A 272 -17.12 12.19 3.93
C ASN A 272 -16.91 12.10 2.42
N GLU A 273 -16.54 13.21 1.76
CA GLU A 273 -15.95 13.14 0.42
C GLU A 273 -14.83 12.11 0.47
N ARG A 274 -14.99 11.02 -0.31
CA ARG A 274 -14.22 9.76 -0.19
C ARG A 274 -12.76 10.07 0.14
N ASP A 275 -12.37 9.72 1.38
CA ASP A 275 -11.01 9.76 1.94
C ASP A 275 -10.68 10.98 2.84
N GLN A 276 -11.60 11.93 3.03
CA GLN A 276 -11.42 13.02 4.00
C GLN A 276 -11.80 12.60 5.42
N ARG A 277 -10.82 12.21 6.23
CA ARG A 277 -11.01 11.90 7.66
C ARG A 277 -11.58 13.10 8.43
N SER A 278 -12.64 12.87 9.20
CA SER A 278 -13.25 13.92 10.02
C SER A 278 -12.82 13.77 11.47
N LEU A 279 -12.14 14.78 12.02
CA LEU A 279 -11.62 14.75 13.39
C LEU A 279 -12.77 14.69 14.41
N LEU A 280 -12.73 13.68 15.29
CA LEU A 280 -13.55 13.58 16.49
C LEU A 280 -12.91 14.42 17.59
N ARG A 281 -13.43 15.63 17.80
CA ARG A 281 -12.96 16.54 18.85
C ARG A 281 -13.43 16.03 20.21
N LYS A 282 -12.53 16.01 21.17
CA LYS A 282 -12.86 15.68 22.56
C LYS A 282 -13.78 16.76 23.12
N LEU A 283 -15.00 16.38 23.49
CA LEU A 283 -15.94 17.24 24.19
C LEU A 283 -15.70 17.15 25.70
N GLU A 284 -15.56 15.92 26.20
CA GLU A 284 -15.28 15.58 27.59
C GLU A 284 -14.41 14.31 27.65
N ASP A 285 -13.95 13.93 28.83
CA ASP A 285 -13.20 12.68 29.00
C ASP A 285 -14.01 11.46 28.52
N GLY A 286 -13.51 10.83 27.46
CA GLY A 286 -14.15 9.67 26.82
C GLY A 286 -15.28 10.02 25.84
N ILE A 287 -15.67 11.29 25.68
CA ILE A 287 -16.72 11.70 24.74
C ILE A 287 -16.12 12.55 23.63
N TYR A 288 -16.35 12.14 22.39
CA TYR A 288 -15.84 12.82 21.21
C TYR A 288 -16.96 13.11 20.21
N VAL A 289 -16.85 14.23 19.50
CA VAL A 289 -17.86 14.67 18.55
C VAL A 289 -17.24 15.17 17.24
N ALA A 290 -17.86 14.82 16.13
CA ALA A 290 -17.59 15.39 14.81
C ALA A 290 -18.91 15.89 14.21
N GLU A 291 -18.91 17.10 13.68
CA GLU A 291 -20.05 17.65 12.94
C GLU A 291 -19.81 17.51 11.45
N LEU A 292 -20.77 16.95 10.72
CA LEU A 292 -20.66 16.62 9.30
C LEU A 292 -21.88 17.11 8.54
N GLU A 293 -21.66 17.65 7.34
CA GLU A 293 -22.73 17.86 6.35
C GLU A 293 -22.96 16.55 5.60
N LEU A 294 -24.17 15.99 5.74
CA LEU A 294 -24.52 14.72 5.11
C LEU A 294 -25.60 14.92 4.06
N GLU A 295 -25.37 14.36 2.88
CA GLU A 295 -26.37 14.31 1.82
C GLU A 295 -27.40 13.21 2.06
N LYS A 296 -28.57 13.33 1.43
CA LYS A 296 -29.57 12.25 1.44
C LYS A 296 -28.99 11.00 0.79
N GLY A 297 -29.09 9.86 1.45
CA GLY A 297 -28.59 8.60 0.93
C GLY A 297 -28.14 7.61 1.99
N THR A 298 -27.44 6.56 1.55
CA THR A 298 -26.82 5.58 2.45
C THR A 298 -25.33 5.84 2.56
N HIS A 299 -24.90 6.13 3.78
CA HIS A 299 -23.52 6.38 4.14
C HIS A 299 -22.95 5.20 4.91
N SER A 300 -21.63 5.06 4.87
CA SER A 300 -20.90 4.10 5.67
C SER A 300 -19.82 4.79 6.48
N LEU A 301 -19.62 4.35 7.71
CA LEU A 301 -18.66 4.98 8.60
C LEU A 301 -18.06 3.98 9.59
N LYS A 302 -16.87 4.31 10.07
CA LYS A 302 -16.15 3.72 11.19
C LYS A 302 -15.55 4.85 12.02
N ALA A 303 -15.23 4.56 13.27
CA ALA A 303 -14.52 5.48 14.14
C ALA A 303 -13.20 4.86 14.59
N GLY A 304 -12.17 5.67 14.83
CA GLY A 304 -10.92 5.16 15.38
C GLY A 304 -9.73 6.08 15.15
N THR A 305 -8.53 5.57 15.39
CA THR A 305 -7.31 6.34 15.11
C THR A 305 -7.12 6.51 13.62
N ARG A 306 -6.16 7.35 13.25
CA ARG A 306 -5.70 7.52 11.87
C ARG A 306 -5.42 6.16 11.19
N GLY A 307 -5.90 6.02 9.95
CA GLY A 307 -5.81 4.77 9.16
C GLY A 307 -6.51 3.54 9.75
N LEU A 308 -7.23 3.71 10.87
CA LEU A 308 -7.81 2.61 11.65
C LEU A 308 -6.78 1.54 12.05
N HIS A 309 -5.52 1.94 12.24
CA HIS A 309 -4.42 1.03 12.56
C HIS A 309 -4.47 0.54 14.01
N ALA A 310 -4.56 1.46 14.97
CA ALA A 310 -4.54 1.14 16.40
C ALA A 310 -5.96 0.99 16.97
N ILE A 311 -6.87 1.92 16.64
CA ILE A 311 -8.29 1.81 16.97
C ILE A 311 -9.11 1.70 15.70
N ASN A 312 -9.94 0.65 15.60
CA ASN A 312 -10.80 0.37 14.45
C ASN A 312 -12.19 -0.05 14.93
N LEU A 313 -13.04 0.92 15.24
CA LEU A 313 -14.35 0.68 15.80
C LEU A 313 -15.40 0.58 14.69
N GLY A 314 -16.14 -0.52 14.72
CA GLY A 314 -17.24 -0.80 13.81
C GLY A 314 -18.35 -1.60 14.49
N THR A 315 -19.35 -2.01 13.74
CA THR A 315 -20.41 -2.89 14.27
C THR A 315 -19.95 -4.35 14.34
N ALA A 316 -20.51 -5.11 15.29
CA ALA A 316 -20.32 -6.55 15.43
C ALA A 316 -20.84 -7.32 14.19
N ASN A 317 -20.25 -8.50 13.95
CA ASN A 317 -20.51 -9.39 12.82
C ASN A 317 -21.78 -10.24 13.00
N GLU A 318 -22.94 -9.61 13.15
CA GLU A 318 -24.21 -10.33 13.03
C GLU A 318 -25.04 -9.74 11.89
N GLY A 319 -25.50 -10.65 11.01
CA GLY A 319 -26.58 -10.48 10.02
C GLY A 319 -26.70 -9.14 9.32
N GLU A 320 -26.45 -9.13 8.01
CA GLU A 320 -26.77 -8.06 7.05
C GLU A 320 -27.38 -6.75 7.61
N LYS A 321 -26.60 -5.67 7.53
CA LYS A 321 -27.08 -4.28 7.56
C LYS A 321 -27.67 -3.84 8.91
N ARG A 322 -26.85 -3.77 9.97
CA ARG A 322 -27.21 -2.93 11.12
C ARG A 322 -27.21 -1.47 10.65
N GLN A 323 -28.41 -0.99 10.34
CA GLN A 323 -28.67 0.40 10.02
C GLN A 323 -28.62 1.17 11.33
N LEU A 324 -27.73 2.15 11.41
CA LEU A 324 -27.73 3.09 12.52
C LEU A 324 -29.04 3.86 12.47
N ALA A 325 -29.93 3.61 13.43
CA ALA A 325 -31.09 4.45 13.64
C ALA A 325 -30.59 5.82 14.12
N GLN A 326 -31.08 6.89 13.49
CA GLN A 326 -30.77 8.24 13.92
C GLN A 326 -31.15 8.41 15.39
N ASP A 327 -30.32 9.14 16.14
CA ASP A 327 -30.44 9.40 17.58
C ASP A 327 -30.32 8.17 18.51
N VAL A 328 -30.06 6.98 17.98
CA VAL A 328 -29.85 5.76 18.78
C VAL A 328 -28.36 5.46 18.91
N ALA A 329 -27.91 5.23 20.14
CA ALA A 329 -26.54 4.77 20.39
C ALA A 329 -26.36 3.32 19.94
N ALA A 330 -25.40 3.07 19.05
CA ALA A 330 -25.04 1.74 18.59
C ALA A 330 -23.74 1.27 19.25
N PRO A 331 -23.69 0.05 19.79
CA PRO A 331 -22.46 -0.51 20.35
C PRO A 331 -21.44 -0.78 19.24
N LEU A 332 -20.18 -0.53 19.56
CA LEU A 332 -19.04 -0.74 18.68
C LEU A 332 -18.14 -1.86 19.20
N VAL A 333 -17.47 -2.55 18.28
CA VAL A 333 -16.44 -3.54 18.57
C VAL A 333 -15.17 -3.23 17.81
N GLN A 334 -14.04 -3.68 18.36
CA GLN A 334 -12.75 -3.58 17.68
C GLN A 334 -12.69 -4.45 16.43
N ARG A 335 -12.05 -3.89 15.39
CA ARG A 335 -11.96 -4.43 14.03
C ARG A 335 -13.33 -4.82 13.45
N GLY A 336 -14.39 -4.10 13.85
CA GLY A 336 -15.76 -4.32 13.37
C GLY A 336 -15.97 -3.90 11.91
N LYS A 337 -17.12 -4.26 11.35
CA LYS A 337 -17.54 -3.83 10.00
C LYS A 337 -18.01 -2.37 10.01
N SER A 338 -17.99 -1.72 8.84
CA SER A 338 -18.50 -0.34 8.72
C SER A 338 -19.99 -0.27 9.06
N LEU A 339 -20.38 0.70 9.87
CA LEU A 339 -21.78 1.00 10.16
C LEU A 339 -22.43 1.58 8.90
N LYS A 340 -23.71 1.28 8.68
CA LYS A 340 -24.50 1.87 7.60
C LYS A 340 -25.49 2.87 8.20
N LEU A 341 -25.45 4.12 7.75
CA LEU A 341 -26.38 5.16 8.16
C LEU A 341 -27.23 5.55 6.95
N LYS A 342 -28.56 5.54 7.10
CA LYS A 342 -29.45 6.11 6.10
C LYS A 342 -29.83 7.52 6.52
N VAL A 343 -29.52 8.49 5.67
CA VAL A 343 -29.84 9.89 5.84
C VAL A 343 -31.04 10.20 4.96
N GLU A 344 -32.19 10.48 5.57
CA GLU A 344 -33.42 10.80 4.83
C GLU A 344 -33.45 12.26 4.35
N HIS A 345 -32.85 13.15 5.13
CA HIS A 345 -32.79 14.60 4.86
C HIS A 345 -31.35 15.09 4.92
N ALA A 346 -30.93 15.79 3.87
CA ALA A 346 -29.61 16.41 3.87
C ALA A 346 -29.50 17.49 4.98
N GLY A 347 -28.28 17.72 5.44
CA GLY A 347 -27.94 18.77 6.41
C GLY A 347 -26.88 18.33 7.41
N ARG A 348 -26.78 19.07 8.52
CA ARG A 348 -25.78 18.85 9.55
C ARG A 348 -26.15 17.73 10.51
N TYR A 349 -25.16 16.91 10.84
CA TYR A 349 -25.28 15.83 11.81
C TYR A 349 -24.09 15.83 12.77
N ALA A 350 -24.36 15.57 14.04
CA ALA A 350 -23.35 15.29 15.04
C ALA A 350 -23.13 13.78 15.16
N VAL A 351 -21.90 13.34 14.92
CA VAL A 351 -21.43 11.99 15.19
C VAL A 351 -20.74 12.00 16.55
N THR A 352 -21.37 11.38 17.54
CA THR A 352 -20.85 11.28 18.92
C THR A 352 -20.30 9.88 19.18
N LEU A 353 -19.02 9.80 19.56
CA LEU A 353 -18.39 8.60 20.08
C LEU A 353 -18.31 8.70 21.60
N ASP A 354 -18.99 7.80 22.29
CA ASP A 354 -18.87 7.61 23.73
C ASP A 354 -17.97 6.40 24.00
N ALA A 355 -16.77 6.67 24.49
CA ALA A 355 -15.73 5.73 24.84
C ALA A 355 -15.29 5.90 26.31
N ARG A 356 -16.22 6.34 27.18
CA ARG A 356 -16.00 6.32 28.64
C ARG A 356 -15.74 4.90 29.13
N ASP A 357 -16.48 3.93 28.58
CA ASP A 357 -16.09 2.52 28.57
C ASP A 357 -15.35 2.19 27.27
N LYS A 358 -14.01 2.04 27.36
CA LYS A 358 -13.14 1.73 26.22
C LYS A 358 -13.33 0.30 25.68
N GLN A 359 -13.91 -0.60 26.46
CA GLN A 359 -14.17 -1.98 26.06
C GLN A 359 -15.54 -2.12 25.37
N ALA A 360 -16.47 -1.22 25.67
CA ALA A 360 -17.80 -1.18 25.06
C ALA A 360 -18.18 0.23 24.57
N PRO A 361 -17.40 0.84 23.65
CA PRO A 361 -17.72 2.16 23.13
C PRO A 361 -19.02 2.15 22.31
N THR A 362 -19.72 3.28 22.27
CA THR A 362 -20.93 3.45 21.48
C THR A 362 -20.83 4.65 20.54
N LEU A 363 -21.55 4.59 19.42
CA LEU A 363 -21.67 5.68 18.46
C LEU A 363 -23.11 6.10 18.30
N ARG A 364 -23.38 7.40 18.34
CA ARG A 364 -24.67 7.98 18.02
C ARG A 364 -24.51 9.00 16.89
N VAL A 365 -25.46 9.03 15.96
CA VAL A 365 -25.55 10.09 14.94
C VAL A 365 -26.87 10.80 15.07
N ALA A 366 -26.82 12.10 15.32
CA ALA A 366 -27.98 12.94 15.57
C ALA A 366 -28.03 14.10 14.57
N ARG A 367 -29.22 14.45 14.07
CA ARG A 367 -29.37 15.62 13.21
C ARG A 367 -29.24 16.89 14.06
N LEU A 368 -28.47 17.85 13.58
CA LEU A 368 -28.37 19.16 14.22
C LEU A 368 -29.48 20.10 13.72
N PRO A 369 -29.84 21.12 14.51
CA PRO A 369 -30.82 22.14 14.12
C PRO A 369 -30.45 22.88 12.83
#